data_AF-A0A5C8LRP7-F1
#
_entry.id   AF-A0A5C8LRP7-F1
#
_cell.length_a   1.000
_cell.length_b   1.000
_cell.length_c   1.000
_cell.angle_alpha   90.00
_cell.angle_beta   90.00
_cell.angle_gamma   90.00
#
_symmetry.space_group_name_H-M   'P 1'
#
loop_
_entity.id
_entity.type
_entity.pdbx_description
1 polymer ?
#
loop_
_entity_poly.entity_id
_entity_poly.type
_entity_poly.pdbx_seq_one_letter_code
_entity_poly.pdbx_strand_id
1 'polypeptide(L)' 'MVNTYELISQLEEEGRFKTLLGKGVIPIKYLNDKEMYECYLNYISQEETKMDAYFKTSIDFNCSSKTVERVVIKMES' A
#
# COMPACT_ATOMS: atom_id res chain seq x y z
N MET A 1 -13.52 -1.57 -12.06
CA MET A 1 -12.95 -2.73 -11.35
C MET A 1 -12.40 -2.14 -10.07
N VAL A 2 -12.91 -2.53 -8.90
CA VAL A 2 -12.42 -2.00 -7.62
C VAL A 2 -11.06 -2.62 -7.38
N ASN A 3 -10.01 -1.82 -7.25
CA ASN A 3 -8.67 -2.34 -6.96
C ASN A 3 -8.53 -2.68 -5.46
N THR A 4 -7.49 -3.44 -5.12
CA THR A 4 -7.27 -3.91 -3.76
C THR A 4 -7.14 -2.74 -2.75
N TYR A 5 -6.51 -1.64 -3.15
CA TYR A 5 -6.39 -0.44 -2.30
C TYR A 5 -7.73 0.23 -2.01
N GLU A 6 -8.58 0.40 -3.03
CA GLU A 6 -9.92 0.97 -2.91
C GLU A 6 -10.79 0.12 -1.98
N LEU A 7 -10.74 -1.20 -2.09
CA LEU A 7 -11.47 -2.12 -1.20
C LEU A 7 -11.01 -1.96 0.26
N ILE A 8 -9.70 -1.92 0.48
CA ILE A 8 -9.13 -1.73 1.82
C ILE A 8 -9.54 -0.36 2.40
N SER A 9 -9.51 0.68 1.57
CA SER A 9 -9.88 2.05 1.96
C SER A 9 -11.37 2.14 2.32
N GLN A 10 -12.25 1.52 1.52
CA GLN A 10 -13.68 1.42 1.83
C GLN A 10 -13.93 0.68 3.15
N LEU A 11 -13.24 -0.44 3.38
CA LEU A 11 -13.34 -1.17 4.65
C LEU A 11 -12.86 -0.35 5.84
N GLU A 12 -11.89 0.54 5.64
CA GLU A 12 -11.40 1.43 6.68
C GLU A 12 -12.39 2.57 6.97
N GLU A 13 -12.98 3.18 5.94
CA GLU A 13 -14.05 4.17 6.07
C GLU A 13 -15.28 3.59 6.78
N GLU A 14 -15.62 2.33 6.51
CA GLU A 14 -16.69 1.62 7.21
C GLU A 14 -16.32 1.20 8.65
N GLY A 15 -15.08 1.43 9.09
CA GLY A 15 -14.57 1.00 10.41
C GLY A 15 -14.40 -0.52 10.55
N ARG A 16 -14.46 -1.26 9.45
CA ARG A 16 -14.42 -2.74 9.44
C ARG A 16 -13.03 -3.29 9.26
N PHE A 17 -12.10 -2.54 8.66
CA PHE A 17 -10.73 -2.99 8.37
C PHE A 17 -9.99 -3.47 9.63
N LYS A 18 -9.92 -2.66 10.69
CA LYS A 18 -9.29 -3.05 11.96
C LYS A 18 -9.95 -4.25 12.62
N THR A 19 -11.28 -4.36 12.51
CA THR A 19 -12.05 -5.49 13.03
C THR A 19 -11.73 -6.79 12.29
N LEU A 20 -11.63 -6.73 10.96
CA LEU A 20 -11.32 -7.88 10.12
C LEU A 20 -9.84 -8.29 10.22
N LEU A 21 -8.92 -7.33 10.39
CA LEU A 21 -7.53 -7.58 10.75
C LEU A 21 -7.42 -8.31 12.10
N GLY A 22 -8.10 -7.80 13.14
CA GLY A 22 -8.08 -8.40 14.48
C GLY A 22 -8.69 -9.80 14.54
N LYS A 23 -9.61 -10.12 13.63
CA LYS A 23 -10.21 -11.47 13.47
C LYS A 23 -9.36 -12.40 12.59
N GLY A 24 -8.26 -11.93 12.01
CA GLY A 24 -7.43 -12.70 11.09
C GLY A 24 -8.07 -12.98 9.73
N VAL A 25 -9.20 -12.31 9.40
CA VAL A 25 -9.86 -12.44 8.10
C VAL A 25 -9.03 -11.75 7.02
N ILE A 26 -8.43 -10.61 7.36
CA ILE A 26 -7.47 -9.91 6.51
C ILE A 26 -6.08 -10.19 7.08
N PRO A 27 -5.12 -10.68 6.27
CA PRO A 27 -3.74 -10.84 6.71
C PRO A 27 -3.14 -9.51 7.14
N ILE A 28 -2.42 -9.49 8.28
CA ILE A 28 -1.70 -8.30 8.79
C ILE A 28 -0.79 -7.67 7.73
N LYS A 29 -0.24 -8.48 6.82
CA LYS A 29 0.58 -7.99 5.71
C LYS A 29 -0.10 -6.89 4.88
N TYR A 30 -1.43 -6.90 4.75
CA TYR A 30 -2.16 -5.87 4.00
C TYR A 30 -2.11 -4.49 4.67
N LEU A 31 -1.89 -4.42 6.00
CA LEU A 31 -1.66 -3.16 6.68
C LEU A 31 -0.32 -2.55 6.21
N ASN A 32 0.76 -3.33 6.27
CA ASN A 32 2.07 -2.87 5.80
C ASN A 32 2.08 -2.57 4.30
N ASP A 33 1.44 -3.41 3.50
CA ASP A 33 1.34 -3.19 2.05
C ASP A 33 0.57 -1.88 1.77
N LYS A 34 -0.48 -1.56 2.55
CA LYS A 34 -1.26 -0.31 2.42
C LYS A 34 -0.40 0.90 2.77
N GLU A 35 0.27 0.88 3.92
CA GLU A 35 1.14 1.97 4.37
C GLU A 35 2.27 2.23 3.35
N MET A 36 2.84 1.17 2.78
CA MET A 36 3.86 1.28 1.74
C MET A 36 3.30 1.89 0.45
N TYR A 37 2.09 1.51 0.06
CA TYR A 37 1.42 2.07 -1.11
C TYR A 37 1.06 3.55 -0.92
N GLU A 38 0.56 3.93 0.26
CA GLU A 38 0.26 5.33 0.59
C GLU A 38 1.53 6.20 0.61
N CYS A 39 2.64 5.66 1.13
CA CYS A 39 3.93 6.33 1.05
C CYS A 39 4.40 6.52 -0.40
N TYR A 40 4.26 5.49 -1.24
CA TYR A 40 4.52 5.59 -2.68
C TYR A 40 3.64 6.67 -3.34
N LEU A 41 2.34 6.72 -3.02
CA LEU A 41 1.43 7.74 -3.52
C LEU A 41 1.83 9.17 -3.09
N ASN A 42 2.31 9.32 -1.86
CA ASN A 42 2.83 10.60 -1.39
C ASN A 42 4.06 11.03 -2.20
N TYR A 43 5.02 10.11 -2.44
CA TYR A 43 6.19 10.44 -3.25
C TYR A 43 5.85 10.72 -4.71
N ILE A 44 4.99 9.92 -5.36
CA ILE A 44 4.60 10.18 -6.76
C ILE A 44 3.78 11.46 -6.91
N SER A 45 3.11 11.93 -5.85
CA SER A 45 2.43 13.23 -5.85
C SER A 45 3.40 14.43 -5.78
N GLN A 46 4.61 14.20 -5.28
CA GLN A 46 5.65 15.23 -5.11
C GLN A 46 6.74 15.16 -6.20
N GLU A 47 6.90 14.00 -6.83
CA GLU A 47 7.97 13.70 -7.79
C GLU A 47 7.46 13.52 -9.21
N GLU A 48 8.35 13.68 -10.18
CA GLU A 48 8.01 13.55 -11.60
C GLU A 48 8.07 12.09 -12.11
N THR A 49 8.75 11.16 -11.41
CA THR A 49 8.95 9.79 -11.90
C THR A 49 8.58 8.69 -10.92
N LYS A 50 8.01 7.60 -11.46
CA LYS A 50 7.68 6.38 -10.68
C LYS A 50 8.92 5.71 -10.07
N MET A 51 10.07 5.81 -10.74
CA MET A 51 11.30 5.15 -10.30
C MET A 51 11.86 5.80 -9.04
N ASP A 52 11.82 7.14 -8.96
CA ASP A 52 12.23 7.87 -7.76
C ASP A 52 11.30 7.56 -6.59
N ALA A 53 9.98 7.50 -6.84
CA ALA A 53 9.00 7.17 -5.81
C ALA A 53 9.20 5.75 -5.26
N TYR A 54 9.48 4.77 -6.14
CA TYR A 54 9.84 3.41 -5.70
C TYR A 54 11.13 3.40 -4.88
N PHE A 55 12.14 4.16 -5.30
CA PHE A 55 13.42 4.21 -4.60
C PHE A 55 13.29 4.83 -3.21
N LYS A 56 12.65 5.99 -3.08
CA LYS A 56 12.43 6.64 -1.78
C LYS A 56 11.57 5.81 -0.84
N THR A 57 10.45 5.27 -1.33
CA THR A 57 9.63 4.34 -0.54
C THR A 57 10.44 3.13 -0.08
N SER A 58 11.35 2.62 -0.92
CA SER A 58 12.18 1.48 -0.55
C SER A 58 13.19 1.81 0.56
N ILE A 59 13.69 3.05 0.61
CA ILE A 59 14.54 3.54 1.70
C ILE A 59 13.74 3.61 3.00
N ASP A 60 12.57 4.23 2.98
CA ASP A 60 11.75 4.42 4.19
C ASP A 60 11.29 3.10 4.83
N PHE A 61 10.99 2.11 4.00
CA PHE A 61 10.56 0.79 4.44
C PHE A 61 11.72 -0.21 4.57
N ASN A 62 12.97 0.24 4.42
CA ASN A 62 14.18 -0.58 4.48
C ASN A 62 14.04 -1.90 3.67
N CYS A 63 13.57 -1.78 2.43
CA CYS A 63 13.33 -2.91 1.54
C CYS A 63 13.84 -2.62 0.13
N SER A 64 13.73 -3.59 -0.78
CA SER A 64 14.15 -3.39 -2.17
C SER A 64 13.08 -2.63 -2.97
N SER A 65 13.46 -1.82 -3.96
CA SER A 65 12.49 -1.13 -4.82
C SER A 65 11.60 -2.11 -5.61
N LYS A 66 12.09 -3.33 -5.90
CA LYS A 66 11.28 -4.44 -6.43
C LYS A 66 10.18 -4.90 -5.47
N THR A 67 10.41 -4.81 -4.16
CA THR A 67 9.38 -5.12 -3.16
C THR A 67 8.27 -4.09 -3.24
N VAL A 68 8.63 -2.80 -3.31
CA VAL A 68 7.67 -1.69 -3.46
C VAL A 68 6.86 -1.84 -4.74
N GLU A 69 7.52 -2.09 -5.88
CA GLU A 69 6.86 -2.32 -7.16
C GLU A 69 5.83 -3.46 -7.09
N ARG A 70 6.17 -4.58 -6.45
CA ARG A 70 5.23 -5.70 -6.27
C ARG A 70 4.03 -5.33 -5.41
N VAL A 71 4.25 -4.54 -4.35
CA VAL A 71 3.17 -4.05 -3.49
C VAL A 71 2.25 -3.11 -4.26
N VAL A 72 2.82 -2.20 -5.05
CA VAL A 72 2.09 -1.26 -5.91
C VAL A 72 1.23 -2.00 -6.93
N ILE A 73 1.81 -2.94 -7.67
CA ILE A 73 1.05 -3.78 -8.62
C ILE A 73 -0.07 -4.54 -7.91
N LYS A 74 0.22 -5.10 -6.72
CA LYS A 74 -0.79 -5.82 -5.93
C LYS A 74 -1.94 -4.91 -5.48
N MET A 75 -1.65 -3.65 -5.15
CA MET A 75 -2.65 -2.69 -4.70
C MET A 75 -3.48 -2.10 -5.84
N GLU A 76 -2.89 -1.97 -7.03
CA GLU A 76 -3.56 -1.53 -8.26
C GLU A 76 -4.37 -2.65 -8.97
N SER A 77 -4.16 -3.91 -8.58
CA SER A 77 -4.91 -5.09 -9.05
C SER A 77 -6.25 -5.23 -8.34
#